data_AF-A0A3D6C904-F1
#
_entry.id   AF-A0A3D6C904-F1
#
_cell.length_a   1.000
_cell.length_b   1.000
_cell.length_c   1.000
_cell.angle_alpha   90.00
_cell.angle_beta   90.00
_cell.angle_gamma   90.00
#
_symmetry.space_group_name_H-M   'P 1'
#
loop_
_entity.id
_entity.type
_entity.pdbx_description
1 polymer ?
#
loop_
_entity_poly.entity_id
_entity_poly.type
_entity_poly.pdbx_seq_one_letter_code
_entity_poly.pdbx_strand_id
1 'polypeptide(L)' 'MNLVPLSKAHKEGRLPIRLSTAYYWRNHKRYPALIIKLGYSLYFDFDEWDDMVRKAKEKQIEEAKRFKEEILKSM' A
#
# COMPACT_ATOMS: atom_id res chain seq x y z
N MET A 1 -10.11 -6.09 8.52
CA MET A 1 -9.91 -6.44 7.10
C MET A 1 -11.07 -5.83 6.32
N ASN A 2 -10.80 -4.80 5.52
CA ASN A 2 -11.82 -4.02 4.84
C ASN A 2 -11.74 -4.29 3.34
N LEU A 3 -12.41 -5.37 2.92
CA LEU A 3 -12.37 -5.86 1.55
C LEU A 3 -13.47 -5.24 0.70
N VAL A 4 -13.06 -4.54 -0.34
CA VAL A 4 -13.98 -3.98 -1.33
C VAL A 4 -13.68 -4.58 -2.70
N PRO A 5 -14.69 -5.04 -3.46
CA PRO A 5 -14.47 -5.48 -4.84
C PRO A 5 -13.75 -4.41 -5.66
N LEU A 6 -12.68 -4.79 -6.35
CA LEU A 6 -11.80 -3.87 -7.06
C LEU A 6 -12.56 -3.05 -8.12
N SER A 7 -13.51 -3.68 -8.80
CA SER A 7 -14.40 -3.02 -9.78
C SER A 7 -15.32 -1.98 -9.14
N LYS A 8 -15.85 -2.26 -7.93
CA LYS A 8 -16.69 -1.34 -7.18
C LYS A 8 -15.86 -0.15 -6.67
N ALA A 9 -14.72 -0.42 -6.03
CA ALA A 9 -13.82 0.61 -5.53
C ALA A 9 -13.33 1.55 -6.66
N HIS A 10 -13.10 1.01 -7.86
CA HIS A 10 -12.75 1.82 -9.04
C HIS A 10 -13.90 2.73 -9.49
N LYS A 11 -15.11 2.18 -9.64
CA LYS A 11 -16.29 2.92 -10.09
C LYS A 11 -16.67 4.04 -9.12
N GLU A 12 -16.50 3.81 -7.82
CA GLU A 12 -16.76 4.79 -6.76
C GLU A 12 -15.62 5.81 -6.57
N GLY A 13 -14.52 5.71 -7.33
CA GLY A 13 -13.37 6.62 -7.17
C GLY A 13 -12.62 6.47 -5.84
N ARG A 14 -12.81 5.35 -5.14
CA ARG A 14 -12.23 5.09 -3.80
C ARG A 14 -10.85 4.45 -3.85
N LEU A 15 -10.40 3.97 -5.01
CA LEU A 15 -9.09 3.36 -5.13
C LEU A 15 -7.98 4.41 -4.98
N PRO A 16 -7.02 4.20 -4.05
CA PRO A 16 -5.90 5.13 -3.87
C PRO A 16 -4.84 5.01 -4.97
N ILE A 17 -5.04 4.08 -5.91
CA ILE A 17 -4.14 3.78 -7.03
C ILE A 17 -4.95 3.59 -8.32
N ARG A 18 -4.26 3.68 -9.47
CA ARG A 18 -4.88 3.36 -10.75
C ARG A 18 -5.27 1.88 -10.80
N LEU A 19 -6.41 1.58 -11.43
CA LEU A 19 -6.87 0.19 -11.59
C LEU A 19 -5.84 -0.69 -12.31
N SER A 20 -5.15 -0.15 -13.33
CA SER A 20 -4.06 -0.84 -14.03
C SER A 20 -2.90 -1.21 -13.11
N THR A 21 -2.56 -0.33 -12.16
CA THR A 21 -1.53 -0.60 -11.14
C THR A 21 -1.95 -1.74 -10.22
N ALA A 22 -3.23 -1.80 -9.81
CA ALA A 22 -3.75 -2.90 -9.00
C ALA A 22 -3.61 -4.25 -9.73
N TYR A 23 -4.01 -4.33 -11.01
CA TYR A 23 -3.83 -5.54 -11.81
C TYR A 23 -2.36 -5.92 -11.99
N TYR A 24 -1.51 -4.94 -12.25
CA TYR A 24 -0.06 -5.15 -12.37
C TYR A 24 0.52 -5.73 -11.07
N TRP A 25 0.22 -5.15 -9.90
CA TRP A 25 0.70 -5.64 -8.61
C TRP A 25 0.20 -7.05 -8.29
N ARG A 26 -1.06 -7.35 -8.61
CA ARG A 26 -1.62 -8.70 -8.47
C ARG A 26 -0.88 -9.71 -9.33
N ASN A 27 -0.63 -9.40 -10.60
CA ASN A 27 0.02 -10.33 -11.54
C ASN A 27 1.49 -10.59 -11.15
N HIS A 28 2.18 -9.58 -10.63
CA HIS A 28 3.56 -9.68 -10.18
C HIS A 28 3.71 -10.11 -8.72
N LYS A 29 2.59 -10.42 -8.03
CA LYS A 29 2.55 -10.81 -6.61
C LYS A 29 3.33 -9.84 -5.69
N ARG A 30 3.33 -8.55 -6.01
CA ARG A 30 4.13 -7.54 -5.27
C ARG A 30 3.59 -7.30 -3.86
N TYR A 31 2.27 -7.24 -3.72
CA TYR A 31 1.56 -7.03 -2.45
C TYR A 31 0.39 -8.03 -2.37
N PRO A 32 0.66 -9.31 -2.09
CA PRO A 32 -0.35 -10.37 -2.16
C PRO A 32 -1.47 -10.21 -1.11
N ALA A 33 -1.19 -9.59 0.03
CA ALA A 33 -2.19 -9.29 1.05
C ALA A 33 -3.12 -8.12 0.66
N LEU A 34 -2.63 -7.20 -0.18
CA LEU A 34 -3.38 -6.00 -0.56
C LEU A 34 -4.47 -6.28 -1.61
N ILE A 35 -4.21 -7.23 -2.51
CA ILE A 35 -5.12 -7.58 -3.61
C ILE A 35 -5.41 -9.07 -3.59
N ILE A 36 -6.58 -9.41 -3.05
CA ILE A 36 -6.96 -10.78 -2.77
C ILE A 36 -7.97 -11.26 -3.80
N LYS A 37 -7.78 -12.49 -4.29
CA LYS A 37 -8.74 -13.14 -5.17
C LYS A 37 -9.65 -14.06 -4.33
N LEU A 38 -10.94 -13.74 -4.27
CA LEU A 38 -11.95 -14.60 -3.65
C LEU A 38 -12.93 -15.05 -4.75
N GLY A 39 -12.95 -16.35 -5.01
CA GLY A 39 -13.67 -16.93 -6.15
C GLY A 39 -13.23 -16.31 -7.48
N TYR A 40 -14.18 -15.73 -8.21
CA TYR A 40 -13.94 -15.08 -9.51
C TYR A 40 -13.66 -13.57 -9.41
N SER A 41 -13.67 -12.99 -8.21
CA SER A 41 -13.55 -11.55 -8.00
C SER A 41 -12.23 -11.15 -7.32
N LEU A 42 -11.71 -9.98 -7.68
CA LEU A 42 -10.58 -9.35 -6.99
C LEU A 42 -11.11 -8.32 -5.98
N TYR A 43 -10.49 -8.30 -4.83
CA TYR A 43 -10.80 -7.41 -3.72
C TYR A 43 -9.55 -6.60 -3.35
N PHE A 44 -9.75 -5.35 -2.99
CA PHE A 44 -8.73 -4.47 -2.43
C PHE A 44 -8.96 -4.38 -0.92
N ASP A 45 -7.90 -4.61 -0.14
CA ASP A 45 -7.95 -4.47 1.32
C ASP A 45 -7.47 -3.08 1.74
N PHE A 46 -8.42 -2.25 2.18
CA PHE A 46 -8.11 -0.89 2.62
C PHE A 46 -7.37 -0.84 3.95
N ASP A 47 -7.58 -1.82 4.84
CA ASP A 47 -6.88 -1.85 6.12
C ASP A 47 -5.39 -2.16 5.91
N GLU A 48 -5.09 -3.10 5.01
CA GLU A 48 -3.71 -3.41 4.60
C GLU A 48 -3.04 -2.21 3.92
N TRP A 49 -3.78 -1.47 3.08
CA TRP A 49 -3.27 -0.24 2.47
C TRP A 49 -2.87 0.79 3.52
N ASP A 50 -3.76 1.06 4.48
CA ASP A 50 -3.52 2.05 5.52
C ASP A 50 -2.34 1.64 6.42
N ASP A 51 -2.21 0.35 6.73
CA ASP A 51 -1.06 -0.17 7.47
C ASP A 51 0.26 -0.04 6.70
N MET A 52 0.25 -0.33 5.39
CA MET A 52 1.41 -0.10 4.52
C MET A 52 1.82 1.38 4.50
N VAL A 53 0.85 2.29 4.38
CA VAL A 53 1.10 3.74 4.40
C VAL A 53 1.67 4.18 5.74
N ARG A 54 1.12 3.68 6.85
CA ARG A 54 1.61 3.98 8.21
C ARG A 54 3.06 3.52 8.39
N LYS A 55 3.36 2.27 8.06
CA LYS A 55 4.72 1.71 8.12
C LYS A 55 5.71 2.49 7.25
N ALA A 56 5.29 2.89 6.05
CA ALA A 56 6.13 3.69 5.16
C ALA A 56 6.46 5.07 5.77
N LYS A 57 5.49 5.73 6.40
CA LYS A 57 5.69 7.01 7.10
C LYS A 57 6.61 6.87 8.31
N GLU A 58 6.38 5.87 9.15
CA GLU A 58 7.21 5.59 10.33
C GLU A 58 8.68 5.35 9.93
N LYS A 59 8.90 4.55 8.88
CA LYS A 59 10.23 4.28 8.35
C LYS A 59 10.93 5.54 7.83
N GLN A 60 10.22 6.40 7.09
CA GLN A 60 10.78 7.68 6.61
C GLN A 60 11.19 8.60 7.75
N ILE A 61 10.38 8.67 8.82
CA ILE A 61 10.71 9.47 10.01
C ILE A 61 11.97 8.92 10.70
N GLU A 62 12.09 7.60 10.79
CA GLU A 62 13.26 6.95 11.38
C GLU A 62 14.53 7.19 10.56
N GLU A 63 14.47 7.02 9.23
CA GLU A 63 15.58 7.29 8.32
C GLU A 63 16.03 8.76 8.40
N ALA A 64 15.08 9.71 8.45
CA ALA A 64 15.39 11.12 8.61
C ALA A 64 16.08 11.44 9.95
N LYS A 65 15.67 10.76 11.05
CA LYS A 65 16.34 10.89 12.36
C LYS A 65 17.78 10.37 12.30
N ARG A 66 17.99 9.18 11.72
CA ARG A 66 19.33 8.59 11.56
C ARG A 66 20.25 9.51 10.75
N PHE A 67 19.75 10.03 9.64
CA PHE A 67 20.50 10.96 8.80
C PHE A 67 20.90 12.25 9.56
N LYS A 68 20.00 12.81 10.37
CA LYS A 68 20.30 13.98 11.20
C LYS A 68 21.40 13.68 12.23
N GLU A 69 21.37 12.51 12.86
CA GLU A 69 22.38 12.10 13.83
C GLU A 69 23.75 11.88 13.18
N GLU A 70 23.81 11.32 11.97
CA GLU A 70 25.05 11.16 11.21
C GLU A 70 25.69 12.50 10.84
N ILE A 71 24.89 13.48 10.41
CA ILE A 71 25.38 14.84 10.16
C ILE A 71 25.98 15.43 11.43
N LEU A 72 25.28 15.35 12.57
CA LEU A 72 25.74 15.92 13.84
C LEU A 72 27.02 15.27 14.36
N LYS A 73 27.24 13.98 14.09
CA LYS A 73 28.48 13.26 14.47
C LYS A 73 29.67 13.57 13.55
N SER A 74 29.39 14.08 12.34
CA SER A 74 30.41 14.41 11.34
C SER A 74 30.84 15.88 11.38
N MET A 75 30.22 16.67 12.27
CA MET A 75 30.61 18.05 12.61
C MET A 75 31.46 18.05 13.88
#